data_AF-A0A940BUL8-F1
#
_entry.id   AF-A0A940BUL8-F1
#
_cell.length_a   1.000
_cell.length_b   1.000
_cell.length_c   1.000
_cell.angle_alpha   90.00
_cell.angle_beta   90.00
_cell.angle_gamma   90.00
#
_symmetry.space_group_name_H-M   'P 1'
#
loop_
_entity.id
_entity.type
_entity.pdbx_description
1 polymer ?
#
loop_
_entity_poly.entity_id
_entity_poly.type
_entity_poly.pdbx_seq_one_letter_code
_entity_poly.pdbx_strand_id
1 'polypeptide(L)'
;MEKRPNGRDKRTSSGSVNVGKGSSVGGGSPLGTGGRKTGSSGRAGSSSSGGSNLLGGLLGSLFGSGSSSGGSSGGGSSSKGSGSSSFKTIIILVLVGLALFFLFKKCGGENSQTPPANTTVSGTEVSADENGDELARDYYTVIKGSGKDTITVMVYMCGTDLESKHGMATSDLNEMKAANISDKVNVIVETGGCKSWRTSGISNDHNQIYRIRNHKLECLVENNGKKSMTDSDNLASFIQYCTSNYPANRYILVMWDHGGGSLSGFGYDERVSSGSMTLTNLNAALQKG
;
A
#
# COMPACT_ATOMS: atom_id res chain seq x y z
N MET A 1 36.89 -13.96 -13.78
CA MET A 1 35.43 -13.88 -14.01
C MET A 1 34.75 -14.65 -12.91
N GLU A 2 34.13 -13.92 -12.00
CA GLU A 2 33.47 -14.44 -10.80
C GLU A 2 32.12 -15.05 -11.16
N LYS A 3 31.90 -16.31 -10.76
CA LYS A 3 30.64 -17.04 -11.03
C LYS A 3 29.51 -16.38 -10.24
N ARG A 4 28.55 -15.80 -10.95
CA ARG A 4 27.29 -15.32 -10.36
C ARG A 4 26.49 -16.50 -9.79
N PRO A 5 25.75 -16.32 -8.68
CA PRO A 5 24.94 -17.39 -8.10
C PRO A 5 23.78 -17.76 -9.03
N ASN A 6 23.54 -19.06 -9.21
CA ASN A 6 22.33 -19.55 -9.88
C ASN A 6 21.14 -19.47 -8.92
N GLY A 7 19.94 -19.25 -9.49
CA GLY A 7 18.67 -19.30 -8.76
C GLY A 7 18.38 -20.67 -8.16
N ARG A 8 17.43 -20.72 -7.23
CA ARG A 8 17.05 -21.94 -6.48
C ARG A 8 16.48 -23.01 -7.41
N ASP A 9 17.22 -24.10 -7.59
CA ASP A 9 16.72 -25.30 -8.29
C ASP A 9 15.60 -25.96 -7.47
N LYS A 10 14.43 -26.15 -8.11
CA LYS A 10 13.32 -26.91 -7.53
C LYS A 10 13.62 -28.41 -7.67
N ARG A 11 13.95 -29.07 -6.57
CA ARG A 11 13.90 -30.54 -6.47
C ARG A 11 12.44 -30.98 -6.32
N THR A 12 11.86 -31.56 -7.35
CA THR A 12 10.63 -32.36 -7.25
C THR A 12 11.03 -33.79 -6.89
N SER A 13 10.74 -34.20 -5.66
CA SER A 13 10.81 -35.61 -5.28
C SER A 13 9.49 -36.26 -5.67
N SER A 14 9.55 -37.24 -6.58
CA SER A 14 8.41 -38.08 -6.94
C SER A 14 8.11 -39.08 -5.81
N GLY A 15 7.29 -38.65 -4.86
CA GLY A 15 6.70 -39.53 -3.83
C GLY A 15 5.20 -39.66 -4.08
N SER A 16 4.77 -40.82 -4.55
CA SER A 16 3.34 -41.16 -4.70
C SER A 16 2.70 -41.32 -3.32
N VAL A 17 1.71 -40.47 -3.00
CA VAL A 17 0.81 -40.68 -1.86
C VAL A 17 -0.62 -40.66 -2.36
N ASN A 18 -1.27 -41.82 -2.27
CA ASN A 18 -2.65 -42.06 -2.65
C ASN A 18 -3.59 -41.42 -1.61
N VAL A 19 -4.46 -40.48 -2.03
CA VAL A 19 -5.54 -39.95 -1.18
C VAL A 19 -6.86 -40.15 -1.91
N GLY A 20 -7.70 -41.04 -1.38
CA GLY A 20 -9.01 -41.40 -1.93
C GLY A 20 -10.04 -40.27 -1.79
N LYS A 21 -10.86 -40.11 -2.84
CA LYS A 21 -12.01 -39.20 -2.90
C LYS A 21 -13.20 -39.80 -2.14
N GLY A 22 -13.76 -39.05 -1.19
CA GLY A 22 -15.06 -39.33 -0.57
C GLY A 22 -16.15 -38.45 -1.18
N SER A 23 -17.15 -39.09 -1.78
CA SER A 23 -18.28 -38.48 -2.51
C SER A 23 -19.41 -38.01 -1.58
N SER A 24 -20.21 -37.07 -2.09
CA SER A 24 -21.42 -36.49 -1.48
C SER A 24 -22.59 -37.46 -1.33
N VAL A 25 -23.37 -37.29 -0.25
CA VAL A 25 -24.83 -37.55 -0.14
C VAL A 25 -25.31 -36.57 0.96
N GLY A 26 -26.25 -35.64 0.78
CA GLY A 26 -27.65 -35.84 0.42
C GLY A 26 -28.49 -35.83 1.71
N GLY A 27 -29.36 -34.82 1.87
CA GLY A 27 -29.96 -34.42 3.15
C GLY A 27 -31.11 -35.27 3.71
N GLY A 28 -31.66 -34.77 4.83
CA GLY A 28 -32.91 -35.25 5.42
C GLY A 28 -32.97 -35.02 6.94
N SER A 29 -33.77 -34.05 7.39
CA SER A 29 -34.35 -34.06 8.74
C SER A 29 -35.55 -35.02 8.75
N PRO A 30 -35.91 -35.64 9.90
CA PRO A 30 -36.99 -35.04 10.71
C PRO A 30 -36.91 -35.24 12.24
N LEU A 31 -37.60 -34.30 12.92
CA LEU A 31 -38.34 -34.31 14.21
C LEU A 31 -38.28 -35.54 15.15
N GLY A 32 -38.14 -35.28 16.47
CA GLY A 32 -38.46 -36.28 17.51
C GLY A 32 -38.08 -35.93 18.97
N THR A 33 -38.90 -35.08 19.60
CA THR A 33 -39.39 -35.03 21.00
C THR A 33 -38.66 -35.72 22.17
N GLY A 34 -38.50 -34.96 23.27
CA GLY A 34 -38.35 -35.42 24.67
C GLY A 34 -37.25 -34.65 25.39
N GLY A 35 -37.39 -34.02 26.55
CA GLY A 35 -38.42 -33.99 27.59
C GLY A 35 -37.70 -33.73 28.92
N ARG A 36 -38.29 -32.85 29.74
CA ARG A 36 -38.06 -32.58 31.19
C ARG A 36 -37.06 -31.51 31.67
N LYS A 37 -37.65 -30.69 32.55
CA LYS A 37 -37.16 -29.60 33.39
C LYS A 37 -36.55 -30.12 34.70
N THR A 38 -35.68 -29.31 35.31
CA THR A 38 -35.59 -28.81 36.72
C THR A 38 -34.14 -28.37 36.94
N GLY A 39 -33.75 -27.36 37.72
CA GLY A 39 -34.40 -26.54 38.72
C GLY A 39 -33.53 -25.32 39.07
N SER A 40 -33.95 -24.63 40.12
CA SER A 40 -33.71 -23.23 40.46
C SER A 40 -32.47 -22.95 41.34
N SER A 41 -32.07 -21.67 41.33
CA SER A 41 -31.51 -20.83 42.42
C SER A 41 -30.06 -20.99 42.90
N GLY A 42 -29.38 -19.84 43.03
CA GLY A 42 -28.23 -19.65 43.92
C GLY A 42 -27.50 -18.31 43.72
N ARG A 43 -27.36 -17.52 44.78
CA ARG A 43 -26.88 -16.12 44.82
C ARG A 43 -25.34 -16.01 44.85
N ALA A 44 -24.86 -14.83 44.43
CA ALA A 44 -23.79 -13.97 44.96
C ALA A 44 -22.45 -14.58 45.45
N GLY A 45 -21.35 -14.00 44.97
CA GLY A 45 -20.01 -14.09 45.57
C GLY A 45 -19.00 -13.21 44.85
N SER A 46 -18.58 -12.11 45.49
CA SER A 46 -17.52 -11.19 45.09
C SER A 46 -16.11 -11.73 45.41
N SER A 47 -15.11 -11.27 44.64
CA SER A 47 -13.64 -11.21 44.88
C SER A 47 -12.88 -11.80 43.68
N SER A 48 -11.66 -11.42 43.31
CA SER A 48 -10.77 -10.28 43.53
C SER A 48 -9.54 -10.56 42.65
N SER A 49 -8.80 -9.51 42.28
CA SER A 49 -7.39 -9.55 41.86
C SER A 49 -7.05 -10.02 40.43
N GLY A 50 -6.08 -9.33 39.82
CA GLY A 50 -5.29 -9.89 38.72
C GLY A 50 -5.16 -9.04 37.46
N GLY A 51 -4.95 -7.73 37.57
CA GLY A 51 -4.45 -6.94 36.44
C GLY A 51 -2.94 -7.10 36.27
N SER A 52 -2.48 -7.38 35.06
CA SER A 52 -1.07 -7.27 34.66
C SER A 52 -0.99 -6.69 33.24
N ASN A 53 -0.88 -5.36 33.19
CA ASN A 53 -0.43 -4.61 32.03
C ASN A 53 1.10 -4.73 31.95
N LEU A 54 1.61 -5.31 30.87
CA LEU A 54 3.05 -5.39 30.56
C LEU A 54 3.29 -4.72 29.20
N LEU A 55 3.45 -3.39 29.15
CA LEU A 55 4.02 -2.64 28.01
C LEU A 55 4.11 -1.14 28.32
N GLY A 56 4.90 -0.77 29.34
CA GLY A 56 5.10 0.65 29.68
C GLY A 56 6.41 0.86 30.43
N GLY A 57 7.52 1.03 29.71
CA GLY A 57 8.79 1.36 30.34
C GLY A 57 10.01 1.22 29.43
N LEU A 58 10.13 2.08 28.41
CA LEU A 58 11.43 2.38 27.81
C LEU A 58 11.43 3.68 26.98
N LEU A 59 11.00 4.83 27.53
CA LEU A 59 11.26 6.16 26.93
C LEU A 59 11.21 7.26 27.99
N GLY A 60 12.05 7.18 29.02
CA GLY A 60 12.03 8.12 30.14
C GLY A 60 13.37 8.26 30.84
N SER A 61 14.41 8.64 30.12
CA SER A 61 15.72 8.94 30.73
C SER A 61 16.68 9.63 29.76
N LEU A 62 16.28 10.78 29.22
CA LEU A 62 17.25 11.81 28.81
C LEU A 62 16.66 13.17 29.20
N PHE A 63 17.46 13.96 29.92
CA PHE A 63 17.18 15.30 30.46
C PHE A 63 16.55 15.35 31.87
N GLY A 64 17.37 15.00 32.87
CA GLY A 64 17.21 15.45 34.25
C GLY A 64 18.50 16.12 34.74
N SER A 65 18.45 17.44 34.96
CA SER A 65 19.29 18.28 35.83
C SER A 65 18.78 19.72 35.63
N GLY A 66 18.45 20.57 36.60
CA GLY A 66 18.59 20.60 38.04
C GLY A 66 18.61 22.08 38.47
N SER A 67 17.59 22.51 39.22
CA SER A 67 17.59 23.56 40.27
C SER A 67 18.03 25.02 39.97
N SER A 68 17.14 26.01 40.15
CA SER A 68 17.11 26.91 41.34
C SER A 68 16.34 28.25 41.16
N SER A 69 15.56 28.57 42.22
CA SER A 69 15.20 29.87 42.82
C SER A 69 14.39 30.97 42.09
N GLY A 70 13.34 31.42 42.80
CA GLY A 70 13.17 32.85 43.17
C GLY A 70 12.12 33.65 42.39
N GLY A 71 11.10 34.17 43.08
CA GLY A 71 9.99 34.93 42.49
C GLY A 71 10.09 36.46 42.52
N SER A 72 9.07 37.03 41.87
CA SER A 72 8.45 38.37 42.02
C SER A 72 8.97 39.60 41.26
N SER A 73 8.05 40.10 40.41
CA SER A 73 7.60 41.50 40.23
C SER A 73 8.37 42.49 39.36
N GLY A 74 7.59 43.29 38.61
CA GLY A 74 7.95 44.65 38.16
C GLY A 74 8.12 44.83 36.65
N GLY A 75 7.24 45.62 36.03
CA GLY A 75 7.29 45.98 34.61
C GLY A 75 8.28 47.09 34.25
N GLY A 76 8.36 47.42 32.95
CA GLY A 76 9.10 48.59 32.45
C GLY A 76 9.78 48.35 31.11
N SER A 77 9.70 49.34 30.24
CA SER A 77 9.88 49.30 28.78
C SER A 77 11.31 49.52 28.24
N SER A 78 11.50 49.06 26.99
CA SER A 78 12.29 49.64 25.89
C SER A 78 13.83 49.61 25.87
N SER A 79 14.32 48.89 24.84
CA SER A 79 15.27 49.32 23.79
C SER A 79 16.74 48.84 23.80
N LYS A 80 17.12 48.36 22.60
CA LYS A 80 18.45 48.32 21.93
C LYS A 80 19.53 47.33 22.40
N GLY A 81 19.90 46.44 21.47
CA GLY A 81 21.29 46.37 20.97
C GLY A 81 22.06 45.04 21.09
N SER A 82 22.24 44.37 19.94
CA SER A 82 23.46 43.72 19.43
C SER A 82 24.10 42.50 20.13
N GLY A 83 24.48 41.47 19.34
CA GLY A 83 25.63 40.61 19.70
C GLY A 83 25.60 39.13 19.29
N SER A 84 25.75 38.86 17.99
CA SER A 84 26.47 37.73 17.36
C SER A 84 26.69 36.41 18.15
N SER A 85 26.03 35.32 17.73
CA SER A 85 26.51 33.95 18.03
C SER A 85 26.02 32.86 17.07
N SER A 86 25.71 33.16 15.79
CA SER A 86 25.12 32.15 14.89
C SER A 86 25.90 31.82 13.62
N PHE A 87 27.05 32.46 13.35
CA PHE A 87 27.80 32.18 12.12
C PHE A 87 28.72 30.95 12.21
N LYS A 88 29.23 30.60 13.40
CA LYS A 88 30.14 29.44 13.54
C LYS A 88 29.42 28.10 13.36
N THR A 89 28.17 27.98 13.82
CA THR A 89 27.36 26.76 13.67
C THR A 89 26.87 26.56 12.23
N ILE A 90 26.53 27.66 11.53
CA ILE A 90 26.15 27.62 10.12
C ILE A 90 27.35 27.26 9.24
N ILE A 91 28.54 27.79 9.52
CA ILE A 91 29.77 27.46 8.77
C ILE A 91 30.11 25.96 8.96
N ILE A 92 29.97 25.40 10.15
CA ILE A 92 30.22 23.97 10.38
C ILE A 92 29.20 23.10 9.63
N LEU A 93 27.91 23.47 9.61
CA LEU A 93 26.89 22.73 8.84
C LEU A 93 27.10 22.85 7.32
N VAL A 94 27.53 23.99 6.82
CA VAL A 94 27.88 24.19 5.40
C VAL A 94 29.14 23.40 5.02
N LEU A 95 30.15 23.35 5.89
CA LEU A 95 31.36 22.56 5.66
C LEU A 95 31.10 21.05 5.72
N VAL A 96 30.24 20.59 6.63
CA VAL A 96 29.80 19.18 6.69
C VAL A 96 28.93 18.83 5.48
N GLY A 97 28.04 19.73 5.04
CA GLY A 97 27.24 19.56 3.83
C GLY A 97 28.06 19.53 2.55
N LEU A 98 29.09 20.39 2.43
CA LEU A 98 30.04 20.37 1.32
C LEU A 98 30.90 19.11 1.35
N ALA A 99 31.38 18.68 2.53
CA ALA A 99 32.13 17.44 2.66
C ALA A 99 31.29 16.23 2.26
N LEU A 100 30.00 16.17 2.64
CA LEU A 100 29.07 15.13 2.17
C LEU A 100 28.84 15.22 0.66
N PHE A 101 28.68 16.41 0.09
CA PHE A 101 28.52 16.61 -1.36
C PHE A 101 29.75 16.11 -2.15
N PHE A 102 30.96 16.33 -1.64
CA PHE A 102 32.19 15.80 -2.23
C PHE A 102 32.39 14.30 -2.00
N LEU A 103 31.87 13.74 -0.89
CA LEU A 103 31.83 12.29 -0.64
C LEU A 103 30.84 11.57 -1.56
N PHE A 104 29.70 12.19 -1.92
CA PHE A 104 28.74 11.64 -2.89
C PHE A 104 29.17 11.80 -4.36
N LYS A 105 30.10 12.72 -4.70
CA LYS A 105 30.73 12.78 -6.03
C LYS A 105 31.89 11.79 -6.23
N LYS A 106 32.35 11.08 -5.19
CA LYS A 106 33.47 10.12 -5.29
C LYS A 106 33.06 8.71 -5.74
N CYS A 107 31.90 8.56 -6.36
CA CYS A 107 31.49 7.37 -7.13
C CYS A 107 31.05 7.74 -8.57
N GLY A 108 31.55 8.85 -9.12
CA GLY A 108 31.40 9.21 -10.53
C GLY A 108 32.70 8.98 -11.29
N GLY A 109 32.93 7.75 -11.75
CA GLY A 109 33.99 7.44 -12.70
C GLY A 109 33.53 7.79 -14.11
N GLU A 110 34.03 8.90 -14.65
CA GLU A 110 33.96 9.22 -16.07
C GLU A 110 34.80 8.20 -16.85
N ASN A 111 34.18 7.48 -17.79
CA ASN A 111 34.93 6.74 -18.81
C ASN A 111 34.44 7.19 -20.19
N SER A 112 35.23 8.05 -20.82
CA SER A 112 35.07 8.45 -22.20
C SER A 112 35.51 7.29 -23.10
N GLN A 113 34.56 6.61 -23.73
CA GLN A 113 34.84 5.74 -24.86
C GLN A 113 33.77 5.95 -25.92
N THR A 114 34.18 6.57 -27.02
CA THR A 114 33.43 6.64 -28.28
C THR A 114 33.05 5.24 -28.74
N PRO A 115 31.77 4.94 -29.05
CA PRO A 115 31.42 3.65 -29.64
C PRO A 115 31.83 3.62 -31.12
N PRO A 116 32.52 2.56 -31.59
CA PRO A 116 32.68 2.31 -33.01
C PRO A 116 31.35 1.84 -33.62
N ALA A 117 31.26 1.99 -34.94
CA ALA A 117 30.09 1.79 -35.78
C ALA A 117 29.42 0.41 -35.67
N ASN A 118 28.09 0.42 -35.88
CA ASN A 118 27.17 -0.66 -36.24
C ASN A 118 27.72 -2.09 -36.30
N THR A 119 27.34 -2.89 -35.30
CA THR A 119 27.15 -4.33 -35.48
C THR A 119 25.68 -4.64 -35.21
N THR A 120 24.96 -4.97 -36.28
CA THR A 120 23.62 -5.53 -36.25
C THR A 120 23.62 -6.80 -35.40
N VAL A 121 23.12 -6.72 -34.16
CA VAL A 121 22.79 -7.91 -33.39
C VAL A 121 21.39 -8.33 -33.82
N SER A 122 21.36 -9.33 -34.68
CA SER A 122 20.16 -10.09 -35.03
C SER A 122 19.47 -10.51 -33.73
N GLY A 123 18.18 -10.16 -33.61
CA GLY A 123 17.35 -10.50 -32.47
C GLY A 123 17.44 -12.00 -32.20
N THR A 124 17.95 -12.36 -31.04
CA THR A 124 17.54 -13.61 -30.42
C THR A 124 16.19 -13.31 -29.80
N GLU A 125 15.13 -13.59 -30.54
CA GLU A 125 13.83 -13.80 -29.92
C GLU A 125 14.03 -14.92 -28.91
N VAL A 126 14.07 -14.56 -27.63
CA VAL A 126 13.99 -15.55 -26.57
C VAL A 126 12.55 -16.02 -26.63
N SER A 127 12.31 -17.10 -27.36
CA SER A 127 11.05 -17.82 -27.31
C SER A 127 10.85 -18.17 -25.85
N ALA A 128 9.89 -17.51 -25.19
CA ALA A 128 9.38 -18.03 -23.94
C ALA A 128 8.89 -19.44 -24.27
N ASP A 129 9.29 -20.40 -23.46
CA ASP A 129 8.79 -21.76 -23.58
C ASP A 129 7.26 -21.72 -23.47
N GLU A 130 6.57 -21.81 -24.61
CA GLU A 130 5.11 -21.80 -24.68
C GLU A 130 4.51 -23.14 -24.25
N ASN A 131 5.35 -24.16 -24.02
CA ASN A 131 4.92 -25.39 -23.37
C ASN A 131 4.86 -25.13 -21.86
N GLY A 132 3.77 -24.49 -21.43
CA GLY A 132 3.38 -24.50 -20.03
C GLY A 132 3.39 -25.95 -19.51
N ASP A 133 3.88 -26.14 -18.29
CA ASP A 133 3.66 -27.38 -17.52
C ASP A 133 2.18 -27.77 -17.66
N GLU A 134 1.86 -29.02 -18.01
CA GLU A 134 0.46 -29.47 -18.18
C GLU A 134 -0.39 -29.23 -16.92
N LEU A 135 0.23 -29.00 -15.76
CA LEU A 135 -0.42 -28.65 -14.49
C LEU A 135 -0.57 -27.14 -14.27
N ALA A 136 -0.01 -26.29 -15.13
CA ALA A 136 -0.15 -24.85 -15.06
C ALA A 136 -1.55 -24.44 -15.54
N ARG A 137 -2.21 -23.61 -14.74
CA ARG A 137 -3.47 -22.96 -15.15
C ARG A 137 -3.21 -22.02 -16.33
N ASP A 138 -4.13 -21.98 -17.28
CA ASP A 138 -4.13 -21.02 -18.39
C ASP A 138 -3.89 -19.58 -17.91
N TYR A 139 -3.27 -18.74 -18.73
CA TYR A 139 -3.14 -17.32 -18.38
C TYR A 139 -4.52 -16.65 -18.28
N TYR A 140 -4.71 -15.80 -17.26
CA TYR A 140 -5.94 -15.01 -17.12
C TYR A 140 -6.07 -13.92 -18.20
N THR A 141 -5.04 -13.67 -18.99
CA THR A 141 -4.99 -12.58 -19.96
C THR A 141 -4.21 -13.02 -21.20
N VAL A 142 -4.77 -12.75 -22.38
CA VAL A 142 -4.10 -12.97 -23.66
C VAL A 142 -3.47 -11.65 -24.11
N ILE A 143 -2.14 -11.64 -24.19
CA ILE A 143 -1.36 -10.49 -24.68
C ILE A 143 -1.33 -10.53 -26.20
N LYS A 144 -1.75 -9.45 -26.85
CA LYS A 144 -1.73 -9.34 -28.32
C LYS A 144 -0.32 -9.02 -28.84
N GLY A 145 0.47 -8.29 -28.07
CA GLY A 145 1.82 -7.87 -28.44
C GLY A 145 1.87 -6.82 -29.55
N SER A 146 3.08 -6.47 -30.00
CA SER A 146 3.32 -5.51 -31.09
C SER A 146 2.60 -4.16 -30.93
N GLY A 147 2.44 -3.71 -29.67
CA GLY A 147 1.71 -2.49 -29.34
C GLY A 147 0.21 -2.54 -29.62
N LYS A 148 -0.41 -3.71 -29.83
CA LYS A 148 -1.85 -3.86 -30.07
C LYS A 148 -2.66 -3.94 -28.78
N ASP A 149 -2.00 -4.08 -27.64
CA ASP A 149 -2.64 -4.13 -26.33
C ASP A 149 -3.17 -2.74 -25.92
N THR A 150 -4.38 -2.73 -25.37
CA THR A 150 -4.91 -1.64 -24.56
C THR A 150 -4.90 -2.09 -23.12
N ILE A 151 -4.44 -1.23 -22.22
CA ILE A 151 -4.23 -1.54 -20.80
C ILE A 151 -5.05 -0.59 -19.95
N THR A 152 -5.74 -1.11 -18.93
CA THR A 152 -6.34 -0.29 -17.88
C THR A 152 -5.70 -0.66 -16.55
N VAL A 153 -4.97 0.30 -15.98
CA VAL A 153 -4.38 0.25 -14.64
C VAL A 153 -5.37 0.91 -13.68
N MET A 154 -5.90 0.13 -12.75
CA MET A 154 -6.80 0.54 -11.70
C MET A 154 -5.99 0.71 -10.42
N VAL A 155 -5.91 1.92 -9.88
CA VAL A 155 -5.21 2.21 -8.63
C VAL A 155 -6.27 2.48 -7.57
N TYR A 156 -6.45 1.54 -6.66
CA TYR A 156 -7.39 1.67 -5.57
C TYR A 156 -6.64 2.17 -4.33
N MET A 157 -6.74 3.47 -4.08
CA MET A 157 -5.87 4.20 -3.17
C MET A 157 -6.59 4.57 -1.87
N CYS A 158 -6.46 3.69 -0.88
CA CYS A 158 -6.87 3.96 0.48
C CYS A 158 -5.75 4.72 1.17
N GLY A 159 -5.92 6.04 1.32
CA GLY A 159 -4.84 6.95 1.71
C GLY A 159 -4.35 6.76 3.15
N THR A 160 -5.27 6.44 4.07
CA THR A 160 -5.00 6.20 5.49
C THR A 160 -4.12 7.23 6.17
N ASP A 161 -3.40 6.82 7.21
CA ASP A 161 -2.42 7.68 7.85
C ASP A 161 -1.12 7.83 7.05
N LEU A 162 -0.87 6.96 6.06
CA LEU A 162 0.18 7.15 5.07
C LEU A 162 -0.02 8.46 4.31
N GLU A 163 -1.26 8.83 4.02
CA GLU A 163 -1.60 10.11 3.42
C GLU A 163 -1.80 11.20 4.47
N SER A 164 -2.63 10.98 5.50
CA SER A 164 -2.99 12.06 6.42
C SER A 164 -1.80 12.53 7.26
N LYS A 165 -0.86 11.65 7.62
CA LYS A 165 0.34 12.01 8.38
C LYS A 165 1.58 12.20 7.51
N HIS A 166 1.77 11.35 6.49
CA HIS A 166 3.04 11.28 5.75
C HIS A 166 2.99 11.78 4.30
N GLY A 167 1.81 11.92 3.69
CA GLY A 167 1.67 12.43 2.32
C GLY A 167 2.17 11.50 1.23
N MET A 168 2.27 10.20 1.52
CA MET A 168 2.84 9.21 0.61
C MET A 168 1.96 9.01 -0.63
N ALA A 169 0.63 8.97 -0.46
CA ALA A 169 -0.31 8.84 -1.58
C ALA A 169 -0.21 10.06 -2.52
N THR A 170 -0.09 11.26 -1.95
CA THR A 170 0.19 12.48 -2.71
C THR A 170 1.52 12.43 -3.46
N SER A 171 2.59 11.88 -2.86
CA SER A 171 3.87 11.67 -3.55
C SER A 171 3.71 10.76 -4.77
N ASP A 172 3.06 9.60 -4.59
CA ASP A 172 2.86 8.64 -5.66
C ASP A 172 1.93 9.17 -6.77
N LEU A 173 0.90 9.96 -6.43
CA LEU A 173 0.09 10.68 -7.41
C LEU A 173 0.91 11.67 -8.24
N ASN A 174 1.89 12.34 -7.65
CA ASN A 174 2.78 13.24 -8.37
C ASN A 174 3.74 12.47 -9.30
N GLU A 175 4.27 11.34 -8.85
CA GLU A 175 5.11 10.46 -9.69
C GLU A 175 4.31 9.91 -10.87
N MET A 176 3.09 9.42 -10.64
CA MET A 176 2.22 8.93 -11.70
C MET A 176 1.86 10.03 -12.70
N LYS A 177 1.61 11.27 -12.26
CA LYS A 177 1.40 12.42 -13.17
C LYS A 177 2.66 12.74 -13.98
N ALA A 178 3.85 12.57 -13.42
CA ALA A 178 5.09 12.86 -14.14
C ALA A 178 5.38 11.85 -15.28
N ALA A 179 4.76 10.68 -15.25
CA ALA A 179 4.96 9.64 -16.26
C ALA A 179 4.43 10.04 -17.65
N ASN A 180 5.13 9.58 -18.70
CA ASN A 180 4.66 9.68 -20.07
C ASN A 180 3.76 8.48 -20.42
N ILE A 181 2.45 8.67 -20.32
CA ILE A 181 1.45 7.61 -20.50
C ILE A 181 0.98 7.59 -21.96
N SER A 182 1.11 6.43 -22.62
CA SER A 182 0.61 6.20 -23.97
C SER A 182 -0.92 6.25 -24.02
N ASP A 183 -1.51 6.67 -25.15
CA ASP A 183 -2.97 6.65 -25.37
C ASP A 183 -3.60 5.25 -25.29
N LYS A 184 -2.79 4.19 -25.33
CA LYS A 184 -3.23 2.80 -25.12
C LYS A 184 -3.30 2.37 -23.65
N VAL A 185 -2.95 3.27 -22.73
CA VAL A 185 -2.94 3.00 -21.30
C VAL A 185 -3.88 3.98 -20.59
N ASN A 186 -4.87 3.42 -19.90
CA ASN A 186 -5.72 4.16 -18.97
C ASN A 186 -5.18 3.95 -17.56
N VAL A 187 -4.92 5.03 -16.83
CA VAL A 187 -4.60 4.97 -15.40
C VAL A 187 -5.74 5.62 -14.65
N ILE A 188 -6.56 4.80 -13.98
CA ILE A 188 -7.75 5.21 -13.26
C ILE A 188 -7.49 5.04 -11.76
N VAL A 189 -7.75 6.08 -10.98
CA VAL A 189 -7.46 6.09 -9.54
C VAL A 189 -8.74 6.37 -8.76
N GLU A 190 -9.12 5.49 -7.84
CA GLU A 190 -10.08 5.84 -6.79
C GLU A 190 -9.33 6.25 -5.54
N THR A 191 -9.75 7.38 -4.96
CA THR A 191 -9.15 7.98 -3.77
C THR A 191 -10.17 8.02 -2.65
N GLY A 192 -9.72 7.69 -1.44
CA GLY A 192 -10.52 7.75 -0.23
C GLY A 192 -9.70 7.30 0.98
N GLY A 193 -10.36 7.04 2.10
CA GLY A 193 -9.76 6.28 3.21
C GLY A 193 -8.83 7.04 4.16
N CYS A 194 -8.59 8.33 3.99
CA CYS A 194 -7.78 9.14 4.90
C CYS A 194 -8.58 10.31 5.48
N LYS A 195 -8.12 10.87 6.61
CA LYS A 195 -8.72 12.06 7.21
C LYS A 195 -8.43 13.36 6.45
N SER A 196 -7.31 13.40 5.74
CA SER A 196 -6.86 14.60 5.03
C SER A 196 -5.93 14.26 3.88
N TRP A 197 -6.32 14.63 2.66
CA TRP A 197 -5.47 14.66 1.49
C TRP A 197 -4.63 15.93 1.45
N ARG A 198 -3.38 15.78 1.02
CA ARG A 198 -2.46 16.88 0.72
C ARG A 198 -2.54 17.32 -0.75
N THR A 199 -3.06 16.47 -1.63
CA THR A 199 -3.30 16.82 -3.03
C THR A 199 -4.54 17.71 -3.17
N SER A 200 -4.34 18.93 -3.66
CA SER A 200 -5.44 19.87 -3.91
C SER A 200 -6.46 19.29 -4.89
N GLY A 201 -7.74 19.45 -4.57
CA GLY A 201 -8.88 18.95 -5.37
C GLY A 201 -9.38 17.58 -4.91
N ILE A 202 -8.62 16.84 -4.11
CA ILE A 202 -9.10 15.58 -3.54
C ILE A 202 -9.86 15.83 -2.23
N SER A 203 -11.06 15.26 -2.13
CA SER A 203 -11.99 15.40 -1.02
C SER A 203 -11.56 14.59 0.20
N ASN A 204 -11.68 15.21 1.38
CA ASN A 204 -11.46 14.55 2.67
C ASN A 204 -12.71 13.82 3.18
N ASP A 205 -13.88 14.01 2.55
CA ASP A 205 -15.15 13.52 3.07
C ASP A 205 -15.71 12.32 2.29
N HIS A 206 -15.53 12.29 0.97
CA HIS A 206 -16.07 11.26 0.09
C HIS A 206 -15.02 10.74 -0.88
N ASN A 207 -15.30 9.58 -1.47
CA ASN A 207 -14.43 9.00 -2.47
C ASN A 207 -14.58 9.73 -3.80
N GLN A 208 -13.52 9.72 -4.60
CA GLN A 208 -13.49 10.31 -5.94
C GLN A 208 -12.72 9.41 -6.90
N ILE A 209 -13.13 9.42 -8.17
CA ILE A 209 -12.46 8.68 -9.23
C ILE A 209 -11.84 9.66 -10.22
N TYR A 210 -10.57 9.40 -10.54
CA TYR A 210 -9.75 10.23 -11.41
C TYR A 210 -9.14 9.41 -12.55
N ARG A 211 -8.76 10.11 -13.61
CA ARG A 211 -7.83 9.61 -14.64
C ARG A 211 -6.53 10.39 -14.57
N ILE A 212 -5.41 9.69 -14.69
CA ILE A 212 -4.12 10.34 -14.93
C ILE A 212 -3.89 10.42 -16.44
N ARG A 213 -3.83 11.65 -16.97
CA ARG A 213 -3.57 11.90 -18.40
C ARG A 213 -2.91 13.26 -18.59
N ASN A 214 -1.97 13.36 -19.53
CA ASN A 214 -1.32 14.62 -19.90
C ASN A 214 -0.76 15.39 -18.70
N HIS A 215 -0.09 14.67 -17.79
CA HIS A 215 0.47 15.19 -16.54
C HIS A 215 -0.53 15.78 -15.55
N LYS A 216 -1.81 15.43 -15.67
CA LYS A 216 -2.90 15.92 -14.82
C LYS A 216 -3.63 14.78 -14.16
N LEU A 217 -4.20 15.09 -13.00
CA LEU A 217 -5.22 14.28 -12.35
C LEU A 217 -6.58 14.86 -12.78
N GLU A 218 -7.22 14.22 -13.75
CA GLU A 218 -8.52 14.60 -14.31
C GLU A 218 -9.63 13.97 -13.47
N CYS A 219 -10.50 14.77 -12.86
CA CYS A 219 -11.63 14.25 -12.08
C CYS A 219 -12.70 13.68 -13.01
N LEU A 220 -13.04 12.40 -12.83
CA LEU A 220 -14.09 11.71 -13.58
C LEU A 220 -15.39 11.61 -12.78
N VAL A 221 -15.27 11.37 -11.47
CA VAL A 221 -16.39 11.25 -10.54
C VAL A 221 -16.07 12.09 -9.31
N GLU A 222 -16.69 13.27 -9.25
CA GLU A 222 -16.48 14.27 -8.18
C GLU A 222 -17.00 13.80 -6.82
N ASN A 223 -18.02 12.92 -6.80
CA ASN A 223 -18.55 12.37 -5.57
C ASN A 223 -18.99 10.91 -5.77
N ASN A 224 -18.14 9.97 -5.37
CA ASN A 224 -18.44 8.52 -5.34
C ASN A 224 -19.00 8.08 -3.97
N GLY A 225 -19.40 9.03 -3.12
CA GLY A 225 -19.98 8.79 -1.80
C GLY A 225 -18.95 8.54 -0.69
N LYS A 226 -19.41 8.62 0.56
CA LYS A 226 -18.62 8.33 1.76
C LYS A 226 -18.58 6.84 2.03
N LYS A 227 -17.90 6.12 1.15
CA LYS A 227 -17.80 4.66 1.13
C LYS A 227 -16.52 4.22 1.81
N SER A 228 -16.59 3.11 2.56
CA SER A 228 -15.41 2.47 3.15
C SER A 228 -14.52 1.93 2.03
N MET A 229 -13.24 2.31 2.04
CA MET A 229 -12.26 1.77 1.10
C MET A 229 -11.95 0.29 1.38
N THR A 230 -12.22 -0.23 2.58
CA THR A 230 -11.96 -1.64 2.94
C THR A 230 -13.18 -2.56 2.79
N ASP A 231 -14.26 -2.06 2.18
CA ASP A 231 -15.44 -2.85 1.86
C ASP A 231 -15.28 -3.54 0.48
N SER A 232 -15.60 -4.83 0.41
CA SER A 232 -15.45 -5.62 -0.83
C SER A 232 -16.35 -5.15 -1.97
N ASP A 233 -17.56 -4.67 -1.66
CA ASP A 233 -18.53 -4.27 -2.68
C ASP A 233 -18.14 -2.93 -3.31
N ASN A 234 -17.47 -2.06 -2.55
CA ASN A 234 -16.93 -0.81 -3.07
C ASN A 234 -15.74 -1.05 -4.00
N LEU A 235 -14.83 -1.97 -3.65
CA LEU A 235 -13.74 -2.38 -4.57
C LEU A 235 -14.29 -3.06 -5.84
N ALA A 236 -15.29 -3.95 -5.71
CA ALA A 236 -15.93 -4.55 -6.88
C ALA A 236 -16.57 -3.48 -7.79
N SER A 237 -17.26 -2.50 -7.20
CA SER A 237 -17.86 -1.38 -7.93
C SER A 237 -16.81 -0.55 -8.68
N PHE A 238 -15.62 -0.34 -8.08
CA PHE A 238 -14.52 0.34 -8.74
C PHE A 238 -13.97 -0.44 -9.94
N ILE A 239 -13.79 -1.75 -9.79
CA ILE A 239 -13.33 -2.63 -10.87
C ILE A 239 -14.35 -2.58 -12.03
N GLN A 240 -15.64 -2.73 -11.73
CA GLN A 240 -16.72 -2.64 -12.71
C GLN A 240 -16.79 -1.28 -13.41
N TYR A 241 -16.59 -0.19 -12.66
CA TYR A 241 -16.51 1.15 -13.22
C TYR A 241 -15.37 1.23 -14.24
N CYS A 242 -14.19 0.72 -13.89
CA CYS A 242 -13.02 0.75 -14.76
C CYS A 242 -13.21 -0.12 -16.01
N THR A 243 -13.70 -1.35 -15.87
CA THR A 243 -13.91 -2.27 -17.00
C THR A 243 -15.01 -1.80 -17.94
N SER A 244 -16.04 -1.14 -17.42
CA SER A 244 -17.16 -0.62 -18.23
C SER A 244 -16.78 0.66 -18.99
N ASN A 245 -16.07 1.59 -18.35
CA ASN A 245 -15.76 2.91 -18.94
C ASN A 245 -14.42 2.93 -19.69
N TYR A 246 -13.49 2.05 -19.34
CA TYR A 246 -12.15 1.96 -19.90
C TYR A 246 -11.82 0.51 -20.30
N PRO A 247 -12.58 -0.06 -21.26
CA PRO A 247 -12.36 -1.44 -21.68
C PRO A 247 -10.97 -1.62 -22.27
N ALA A 248 -10.31 -2.68 -21.83
CA ALA A 248 -8.96 -3.04 -22.19
C ALA A 248 -8.86 -4.57 -22.37
N ASN A 249 -7.83 -5.04 -23.05
CA ASN A 249 -7.54 -6.48 -23.11
C ASN A 249 -6.50 -6.91 -22.06
N ARG A 250 -6.02 -5.96 -21.24
CA ARG A 250 -5.16 -6.21 -20.09
C ARG A 250 -5.55 -5.28 -18.95
N TYR A 251 -5.82 -5.85 -17.80
CA TYR A 251 -6.15 -5.11 -16.59
C TYR A 251 -5.09 -5.32 -15.53
N ILE A 252 -4.77 -4.26 -14.80
CA ILE A 252 -3.85 -4.29 -13.66
C ILE A 252 -4.56 -3.61 -12.51
N LEU A 253 -4.74 -4.30 -11.39
CA LEU A 253 -5.24 -3.70 -10.16
C LEU A 253 -4.07 -3.49 -9.20
N VAL A 254 -3.88 -2.25 -8.78
CA VAL A 254 -2.91 -1.82 -7.76
C VAL A 254 -3.69 -1.49 -6.50
N MET A 255 -3.45 -2.28 -5.46
CA MET A 255 -3.98 -2.07 -4.12
C MET A 255 -2.99 -1.19 -3.36
N TRP A 256 -3.32 0.08 -3.10
CA TRP A 256 -2.42 1.02 -2.43
C TRP A 256 -2.94 1.34 -1.04
N ASP A 257 -2.22 0.86 -0.02
CA ASP A 257 -2.35 1.15 1.42
C ASP A 257 -1.34 0.28 2.22
N HIS A 258 -1.49 0.25 3.55
CA HIS A 258 -1.01 -0.78 4.46
C HIS A 258 -1.40 -2.20 4.03
N GLY A 259 -0.52 -3.15 4.36
CA GLY A 259 -0.75 -4.58 4.18
C GLY A 259 -0.52 -5.36 5.46
N GLY A 260 -1.42 -6.31 5.73
CA GLY A 260 -1.39 -7.24 6.85
C GLY A 260 -1.09 -8.69 6.45
N GLY A 261 -0.78 -8.92 5.17
CA GLY A 261 -0.58 -10.25 4.61
C GLY A 261 -1.81 -11.14 4.78
N SER A 262 -1.58 -12.43 5.02
CA SER A 262 -2.65 -13.42 5.17
C SER A 262 -3.48 -13.29 6.44
N LEU A 263 -2.98 -12.56 7.44
CA LEU A 263 -3.64 -12.47 8.74
C LEU A 263 -4.70 -11.36 8.78
N SER A 264 -4.35 -10.15 8.33
CA SER A 264 -5.26 -9.00 8.36
C SER A 264 -5.58 -8.41 6.98
N GLY A 265 -4.99 -8.91 5.90
CA GLY A 265 -5.38 -8.52 4.53
C GLY A 265 -4.89 -7.13 4.13
N PHE A 266 -5.79 -6.30 3.61
CA PHE A 266 -5.47 -5.01 2.97
C PHE A 266 -6.14 -3.83 3.68
N GLY A 267 -5.33 -2.80 3.94
CA GLY A 267 -5.76 -1.44 4.22
C GLY A 267 -6.50 -1.16 5.52
N TYR A 268 -6.72 0.12 5.81
CA TYR A 268 -7.45 0.60 7.00
C TYR A 268 -8.07 1.99 6.78
N ASP A 269 -9.38 2.07 6.51
CA ASP A 269 -10.03 3.37 6.27
C ASP A 269 -10.11 4.23 7.56
N GLU A 270 -9.46 5.40 7.58
CA GLU A 270 -9.47 6.28 8.75
C GLU A 270 -10.80 7.03 8.98
N ARG A 271 -11.68 7.08 7.96
CA ARG A 271 -12.98 7.79 8.03
C ARG A 271 -14.12 6.87 8.43
N VAL A 272 -14.00 5.57 8.16
CA VAL A 272 -15.03 4.56 8.44
C VAL A 272 -14.43 3.44 9.27
N SER A 273 -15.01 3.17 10.44
CA SER A 273 -14.54 2.10 11.33
C SER A 273 -15.00 0.72 10.86
N SER A 274 -14.49 0.25 9.73
CA SER A 274 -14.78 -1.06 9.11
C SER A 274 -13.66 -2.08 9.31
N GLY A 275 -12.47 -1.65 9.77
CA GLY A 275 -11.29 -2.50 9.86
C GLY A 275 -10.64 -2.74 8.50
N SER A 276 -9.77 -3.74 8.42
CA SER A 276 -9.06 -4.10 7.20
C SER A 276 -9.88 -5.04 6.30
N MET A 277 -9.63 -4.99 5.00
CA MET A 277 -10.23 -5.91 4.03
C MET A 277 -9.54 -7.26 4.11
N THR A 278 -10.23 -8.29 4.62
CA THR A 278 -9.69 -9.66 4.67
C THR A 278 -9.42 -10.23 3.28
N LEU A 279 -8.56 -11.25 3.18
CA LEU A 279 -8.32 -11.93 1.89
C LEU A 279 -9.59 -12.58 1.30
N THR A 280 -10.51 -13.04 2.15
CA THR A 280 -11.82 -13.56 1.72
C THR A 280 -12.65 -12.47 1.05
N ASN A 281 -12.69 -11.28 1.65
CA ASN A 281 -13.41 -10.12 1.11
C ASN A 281 -12.74 -9.59 -0.16
N LEU A 282 -11.41 -9.56 -0.21
CA LEU A 282 -10.68 -9.22 -1.43
C LEU A 282 -11.00 -10.21 -2.56
N ASN A 283 -10.97 -11.51 -2.29
CA ASN A 283 -11.36 -12.51 -3.28
C ASN A 283 -12.83 -12.34 -3.72
N ALA A 284 -13.75 -12.05 -2.80
CA ALA A 284 -15.14 -11.77 -3.14
C ALA A 284 -15.27 -10.54 -4.05
N ALA A 285 -14.50 -9.48 -3.79
CA ALA A 285 -14.47 -8.29 -4.64
C ALA A 285 -13.96 -8.61 -6.05
N LEU A 286 -12.88 -9.39 -6.17
CA LEU A 286 -12.29 -9.80 -7.45
C LEU A 286 -13.19 -10.74 -8.27
N GLN A 287 -14.06 -11.52 -7.62
CA GLN A 287 -15.03 -12.38 -8.31
C GLN A 287 -16.27 -11.60 -8.79
N LYS A 288 -16.62 -10.52 -8.08
CA LYS A 288 -17.76 -9.65 -8.43
C LYS A 288 -17.37 -8.58 -9.47
N GLY A 289 -16.14 -8.09 -9.40
CA GLY A 289 -15.59 -7.00 -10.22
C GLY A 289 -15.35 -7.40 -11.67
#